data_AF-A0A6C0B3J0-F1
#
_entry.id   AF-A0A6C0B3J0-F1
#
_cell.length_a   1.000
_cell.length_b   1.000
_cell.length_c   1.000
_cell.angle_alpha   90.00
_cell.angle_beta   90.00
_cell.angle_gamma   90.00
#
_symmetry.space_group_name_H-M   'P 1'
#
loop_
_entity.id
_entity.type
_entity.pdbx_description
1 polymer ?
#
loop_
_entity_poly.entity_id
_entity_poly.type
_entity_poly.pdbx_seq_one_letter_code
_entity_poly.pdbx_strand_id
1 'polypeptide(L)'
;MSKQLTRGNTGSLHKVKKNLDHLKYKSRKLGEHINNIVINETVEEKKAYEKALRRYTDKMNAVLAKDEIKDKLEEKYKCEEEIYTIFDKVKKTYTKAVKTIMNQPLSKKEKEVKINKLQNKIQNALINDEDKKILSIIKEQMSNLPYNNIRMLC
;
A
#
# COMPACT_ATOMS: atom_id res chain seq x y z
N MET A 1 40.78 -58.53 -26.30
CA MET A 1 39.61 -58.68 -25.41
C MET A 1 39.78 -57.77 -24.22
N SER A 2 39.03 -56.67 -24.20
CA SER A 2 39.04 -55.66 -23.14
C SER A 2 38.33 -56.16 -21.88
N LYS A 3 38.94 -55.95 -20.71
CA LYS A 3 38.30 -55.56 -19.43
C LYS A 3 39.31 -55.64 -18.28
N GLN A 4 40.05 -54.57 -18.06
CA GLN A 4 40.52 -54.21 -16.72
C GLN A 4 39.92 -52.85 -16.38
N LEU A 5 38.74 -52.89 -15.77
CA LEU A 5 38.06 -51.71 -15.22
C LEU A 5 37.93 -51.91 -13.71
N THR A 6 38.71 -51.09 -12.99
CA THR A 6 38.34 -50.39 -11.75
C THR A 6 37.77 -51.21 -10.59
N ARG A 7 38.65 -51.89 -9.83
CA ARG A 7 38.33 -52.48 -8.51
C ARG A 7 38.96 -51.77 -7.30
N GLY A 8 39.43 -50.53 -7.45
CA GLY A 8 40.17 -49.81 -6.40
C GLY A 8 39.41 -48.74 -5.59
N ASN A 9 38.19 -48.30 -5.98
CA ASN A 9 37.66 -47.01 -5.48
C ASN A 9 36.25 -47.05 -4.85
N THR A 10 35.51 -48.15 -4.97
CA THR A 10 34.11 -48.23 -4.48
C THR A 10 34.00 -48.37 -2.97
N GLY A 11 34.94 -49.06 -2.32
CA GLY A 11 34.98 -49.21 -0.85
C GLY A 11 35.37 -47.92 -0.12
N SER A 12 36.20 -47.07 -0.73
CA SER A 12 36.58 -45.75 -0.20
C SER A 12 35.42 -44.76 -0.31
N LEU A 13 34.80 -44.65 -1.48
CA LEU A 13 33.63 -43.79 -1.71
C LEU A 13 32.44 -44.16 -0.83
N HIS A 14 32.20 -45.45 -0.57
CA HIS A 14 31.14 -45.90 0.31
C HIS A 14 31.37 -45.50 1.78
N LYS A 15 32.62 -45.55 2.27
CA LYS A 15 33.00 -45.06 3.60
C LYS A 15 32.84 -43.55 3.71
N VAL A 16 33.27 -42.81 2.69
CA VAL A 16 33.10 -41.35 2.62
C VAL A 16 31.61 -40.96 2.67
N LYS A 17 30.75 -41.66 1.92
CA LYS A 17 29.30 -41.42 1.93
C LYS A 17 28.70 -41.69 3.32
N LYS A 18 29.04 -42.81 3.95
CA LYS A 18 28.57 -43.12 5.33
C LYS A 18 28.99 -42.05 6.34
N ASN A 19 30.23 -41.57 6.26
CA ASN A 19 30.71 -40.50 7.13
C ASN A 19 29.96 -39.19 6.87
N LEU A 20 29.70 -38.84 5.61
CA LEU A 20 28.93 -37.66 5.24
C LEU A 20 27.50 -37.72 5.78
N ASP A 21 26.84 -38.88 5.64
CA ASP A 21 25.47 -39.09 6.14
C ASP A 21 25.44 -39.01 7.67
N HIS A 22 26.44 -39.56 8.36
CA HIS A 22 26.60 -39.44 9.81
C HIS A 22 26.80 -37.97 10.25
N LEU A 23 27.65 -37.22 9.55
CA LEU A 23 27.89 -35.80 9.84
C LEU A 23 26.64 -34.95 9.59
N LYS A 24 25.88 -35.22 8.51
CA LYS A 24 24.60 -34.56 8.25
C LYS A 24 23.59 -34.83 9.35
N TYR A 25 23.49 -36.08 9.82
CA TYR A 25 22.64 -36.44 10.94
C TYR A 25 23.05 -35.72 12.23
N LYS A 26 24.35 -35.71 12.55
CA LYS A 26 24.89 -35.02 13.73
C LYS A 26 24.64 -33.51 13.66
N SER A 27 24.83 -32.89 12.50
CA SER A 27 24.56 -31.48 12.25
C SER A 27 23.09 -31.13 12.51
N ARG A 28 22.15 -31.94 12.00
CA ARG A 28 20.70 -31.76 12.28
C ARG A 28 20.39 -31.85 13.77
N LYS A 29 20.89 -32.88 14.46
CA LYS A 29 20.70 -33.03 15.91
C LYS A 29 21.26 -31.86 16.72
N LEU A 30 22.43 -31.36 16.33
CA LEU A 30 23.02 -30.18 16.97
C LEU A 30 22.15 -28.94 16.74
N GLY A 31 21.60 -28.76 15.53
CA GLY A 31 20.66 -27.69 15.23
C GLY A 31 19.39 -27.75 16.10
N GLU A 32 18.80 -28.93 16.28
CA GLU A 32 17.67 -29.14 17.19
C GLU A 32 18.03 -28.81 18.64
N HIS A 33 19.20 -29.23 19.11
CA HIS A 33 19.69 -28.92 20.45
C HIS A 33 19.89 -27.42 20.66
N ILE A 34 20.49 -26.71 19.70
CA ILE A 34 20.68 -25.26 19.77
C ILE A 34 19.32 -24.56 19.85
N ASN A 35 18.37 -24.95 19.00
CA ASN A 35 17.01 -24.39 19.05
C ASN A 35 16.35 -24.63 20.40
N ASN A 36 16.48 -25.81 20.97
CA ASN A 36 15.92 -26.12 22.29
C ASN A 36 16.56 -25.27 23.40
N ILE A 37 17.88 -25.06 23.37
CA ILE A 37 18.57 -24.17 24.31
C ILE A 37 18.02 -22.76 24.17
N VAL A 38 17.97 -22.21 22.95
CA VAL A 38 17.46 -20.85 22.71
C VAL A 38 16.02 -20.73 23.20
N ILE A 39 15.14 -21.69 22.88
CA ILE A 39 13.74 -21.66 23.32
C ILE A 39 13.65 -21.68 24.85
N ASN A 40 14.37 -22.59 25.51
CA ASN A 40 14.30 -22.74 26.96
C ASN A 40 14.84 -21.51 27.69
N GLU A 41 15.94 -20.93 27.20
CA GLU A 41 16.57 -19.73 27.78
C GLU A 41 15.78 -18.45 27.47
N THR A 42 14.84 -18.46 26.51
CA THR A 42 14.06 -17.26 26.12
C THR A 42 12.55 -17.38 26.38
N VAL A 43 12.10 -18.50 26.97
CA VAL A 43 10.68 -18.81 27.11
C VAL A 43 9.95 -17.81 28.01
N GLU A 44 10.61 -17.35 29.08
CA GLU A 44 10.01 -16.42 30.02
C GLU A 44 9.97 -14.99 29.48
N GLU A 45 11.00 -14.55 28.75
CA GLU A 45 11.02 -13.28 28.02
C GLU A 45 9.92 -13.24 26.96
N LYS A 46 9.76 -14.33 26.21
CA LYS A 46 8.68 -14.47 25.23
C LYS A 46 7.31 -14.36 25.91
N LYS A 47 7.08 -15.08 27.01
CA LYS A 47 5.82 -15.00 27.77
C LYS A 47 5.57 -13.59 28.32
N ALA A 48 6.60 -12.93 28.83
CA ALA A 48 6.52 -11.56 29.34
C ALA A 48 6.13 -10.57 28.23
N TYR A 49 6.76 -10.70 27.06
CA TYR A 49 6.42 -9.91 25.88
C TYR A 49 4.97 -10.13 25.43
N GLU A 50 4.54 -11.38 25.30
CA GLU A 50 3.15 -11.72 24.91
C GLU A 50 2.13 -11.15 25.91
N LYS A 51 2.44 -11.20 27.21
CA LYS A 51 1.61 -10.61 28.27
C LYS A 51 1.56 -9.08 28.17
N ALA A 52 2.69 -8.44 27.88
CA ALA A 52 2.76 -6.99 27.70
C ALA A 52 1.95 -6.54 26.47
N LEU A 53 2.09 -7.27 25.35
CA LEU A 53 1.34 -7.01 24.13
C LEU A 53 -0.16 -7.15 24.37
N ARG A 54 -0.60 -8.22 25.04
CA ARG A 54 -2.02 -8.41 25.40
C ARG A 54 -2.54 -7.25 26.25
N ARG A 55 -1.79 -6.84 27.28
CA ARG A 55 -2.17 -5.69 28.12
C ARG A 55 -2.29 -4.39 27.33
N TYR A 56 -1.41 -4.16 26.36
CA TYR A 56 -1.49 -3.00 25.48
C TYR A 56 -2.76 -3.05 24.63
N THR A 57 -3.04 -4.19 24.00
CA THR A 57 -4.26 -4.40 23.19
C THR A 57 -5.52 -4.21 24.03
N ASP A 58 -5.57 -4.77 25.24
CA ASP A 58 -6.72 -4.62 26.14
C ASP A 58 -6.95 -3.15 26.50
N LYS A 59 -5.89 -2.39 26.81
CA LYS A 59 -5.97 -0.95 27.08
C LYS A 59 -6.45 -0.17 25.86
N MET A 60 -5.93 -0.48 24.67
CA MET A 60 -6.33 0.17 23.43
C MET A 60 -7.83 -0.07 23.17
N ASN A 61 -8.29 -1.31 23.31
CA ASN A 61 -9.70 -1.66 23.15
C ASN A 61 -10.58 -0.96 24.18
N ALA A 62 -10.14 -0.87 25.44
CA ALA A 62 -10.85 -0.12 26.47
C ALA A 62 -10.96 1.37 26.13
N VAL A 63 -9.90 1.98 25.56
CA VAL A 63 -9.93 3.37 25.10
C VAL A 63 -10.89 3.55 23.92
N LEU A 64 -10.84 2.67 22.91
CA LEU A 64 -11.74 2.70 21.77
C LEU A 64 -13.21 2.47 22.16
N ALA A 65 -13.44 1.75 23.25
CA ALA A 65 -14.78 1.52 23.79
C ALA A 65 -15.35 2.69 24.60
N LYS A 66 -14.53 3.69 24.97
CA LYS A 66 -15.00 4.89 25.68
C LYS A 66 -16.01 5.65 24.83
N ASP A 67 -17.08 6.10 25.48
CA ASP A 67 -18.18 6.79 24.79
C ASP A 67 -17.70 8.05 24.06
N GLU A 68 -16.81 8.84 24.67
CA GLU A 68 -16.22 10.02 24.02
C GLU A 68 -15.52 9.70 22.68
N ILE A 69 -14.83 8.55 22.60
CA ILE A 69 -14.17 8.13 21.35
C ILE A 69 -15.19 7.67 20.33
N LYS A 70 -16.21 6.93 20.75
CA LYS A 70 -17.31 6.51 19.88
C LYS A 70 -18.06 7.71 19.32
N ASP A 71 -18.41 8.67 20.17
CA ASP A 71 -19.09 9.91 19.78
C ASP A 71 -18.26 10.68 18.74
N LYS A 72 -16.94 10.77 18.95
CA LYS A 72 -16.03 11.42 17.98
C LYS A 72 -15.91 10.66 16.67
N LEU A 73 -15.93 9.32 16.70
CA LEU A 73 -15.95 8.50 15.49
C LEU A 73 -17.28 8.67 14.75
N GLU A 74 -18.41 8.70 15.44
CA GLU A 74 -19.72 8.97 14.84
C GLU A 74 -19.80 10.37 14.23
N GLU A 75 -19.30 11.39 14.93
CA GLU A 75 -19.19 12.76 14.41
C GLU A 75 -18.35 12.80 13.14
N LYS A 76 -17.20 12.11 13.13
CA LYS A 76 -16.37 11.96 11.93
C LYS A 76 -17.14 11.31 10.78
N TYR A 77 -17.84 10.20 11.03
CA TYR A 77 -18.59 9.50 9.98
C TYR A 77 -19.73 10.36 9.42
N LYS A 78 -20.43 11.12 10.27
CA LYS A 78 -21.46 12.09 9.83
C LYS A 78 -20.85 13.18 8.95
N CYS A 79 -19.72 13.75 9.35
CA CYS A 79 -18.99 14.72 8.51
C CYS A 79 -18.60 14.13 7.15
N GLU A 80 -18.11 12.89 7.11
CA GLU A 80 -17.78 12.21 5.86
C GLU A 80 -19.02 12.00 4.96
N GLU A 81 -20.16 11.61 5.54
CA GLU A 81 -21.43 11.46 4.83
C GLU A 81 -21.92 12.79 4.24
N GLU A 82 -21.81 13.89 4.99
CA GLU A 82 -22.14 15.23 4.51
C GLU A 82 -21.25 15.66 3.34
N ILE A 83 -19.93 15.40 3.44
CA ILE A 83 -18.98 15.65 2.35
C ILE A 83 -19.39 14.89 1.09
N TYR A 84 -19.68 13.58 1.19
CA TYR A 84 -20.11 12.79 0.04
C TYR A 84 -21.42 13.31 -0.56
N THR A 85 -22.36 13.73 0.29
CA THR A 85 -23.63 14.31 -0.15
C THR A 85 -23.43 15.61 -0.94
N ILE A 86 -22.52 16.47 -0.48
CA ILE A 86 -22.15 17.71 -1.19
C ILE A 86 -21.53 17.36 -2.55
N PHE A 87 -20.58 16.43 -2.59
CA PHE A 87 -19.94 16.03 -3.85
C PHE A 87 -20.93 15.43 -4.85
N ASP A 88 -21.89 14.62 -4.41
CA ASP A 88 -22.92 14.07 -5.29
C ASP A 88 -23.85 15.17 -5.85
N LYS A 89 -24.24 16.14 -5.02
CA LYS A 89 -25.00 17.33 -5.47
C LYS A 89 -24.21 18.15 -6.49
N VAL A 90 -22.93 18.40 -6.24
CA VAL A 90 -22.04 19.12 -7.17
C VAL A 90 -21.93 18.36 -8.49
N LYS A 91 -21.69 17.05 -8.44
CA LYS A 91 -21.61 16.19 -9.63
C LYS A 91 -22.90 16.23 -10.45
N LYS A 92 -24.06 16.02 -9.82
CA LYS A 92 -25.38 16.07 -10.47
C LYS A 92 -25.63 17.43 -11.13
N THR A 93 -25.32 18.51 -10.43
CA THR A 93 -25.51 19.89 -10.92
C THR A 93 -24.56 20.20 -12.07
N TYR A 94 -23.30 19.82 -11.94
CA TYR A 94 -22.29 19.95 -13.00
C TYR A 94 -22.72 19.18 -14.26
N THR A 95 -23.14 17.92 -14.15
CA THR A 95 -23.61 17.14 -15.30
C THR A 95 -24.82 17.79 -15.98
N LYS A 96 -25.78 18.32 -15.21
CA LYS A 96 -26.91 19.07 -15.77
C LYS A 96 -26.43 20.31 -16.53
N ALA A 97 -25.55 21.11 -15.93
CA ALA A 97 -25.00 22.31 -16.55
C ALA A 97 -24.23 22.01 -17.85
N VAL A 98 -23.41 20.95 -17.87
CA VAL A 98 -22.71 20.49 -19.07
C VAL A 98 -23.71 20.09 -20.15
N LYS A 99 -24.74 19.30 -19.82
CA LYS A 99 -25.79 18.93 -20.78
C LYS A 99 -26.51 20.17 -21.35
N THR A 100 -26.83 21.15 -20.51
CA THR A 100 -27.42 22.41 -20.95
C THR A 100 -26.50 23.16 -21.92
N ILE A 101 -25.20 23.26 -21.64
CA ILE A 101 -24.22 23.88 -22.54
C ILE A 101 -24.15 23.11 -23.87
N MET A 102 -24.12 21.78 -23.81
CA MET A 102 -24.03 20.93 -25.00
C MET A 102 -25.25 21.03 -25.91
N ASN A 103 -26.44 21.30 -25.34
CA ASN A 103 -27.69 21.46 -26.08
C ASN A 103 -27.87 22.88 -26.67
N GLN A 104 -27.00 23.85 -26.35
CA GLN A 104 -27.07 25.18 -26.94
C GLN A 104 -26.64 25.16 -28.42
N PRO A 105 -27.21 26.04 -29.28
CA PRO A 105 -26.82 26.18 -30.68
C PRO A 105 -25.51 27.00 -30.79
N LEU A 106 -24.43 26.48 -30.19
CA LEU A 106 -23.09 27.06 -30.18
C LEU A 106 -22.11 26.16 -30.92
N SER A 107 -20.99 26.73 -31.36
CA SER A 107 -19.90 25.95 -31.92
C SER A 107 -19.26 25.03 -30.86
N LYS A 108 -18.60 23.96 -31.31
CA LYS A 108 -17.89 23.02 -30.40
C LYS A 108 -16.85 23.74 -29.54
N LYS A 109 -16.10 24.67 -30.12
CA LYS A 109 -15.06 25.45 -29.43
C LYS A 109 -15.63 26.32 -28.31
N GLU A 110 -16.77 26.96 -28.55
CA GLU A 110 -17.44 27.78 -27.52
C GLU A 110 -17.99 26.92 -26.37
N LYS A 111 -18.53 25.73 -26.68
CA LYS A 111 -18.98 24.77 -25.67
C LYS A 111 -17.83 24.33 -24.77
N GLU A 112 -16.68 23.96 -25.35
CA GLU A 112 -15.47 23.59 -24.61
C GLU A 112 -14.98 24.73 -23.70
N VAL A 113 -14.92 25.97 -24.20
CA VAL A 113 -14.53 27.13 -23.39
C VAL A 113 -15.47 27.33 -22.20
N LYS A 114 -16.78 27.21 -22.40
CA LYS A 114 -17.77 27.34 -21.32
C LYS A 114 -17.67 26.22 -20.28
N ILE A 115 -17.48 24.98 -20.71
CA ILE A 115 -17.31 23.82 -19.82
C ILE A 115 -16.02 23.97 -19.00
N ASN A 116 -14.90 24.33 -19.64
CA ASN A 116 -13.62 24.55 -18.95
C ASN A 116 -13.72 25.70 -17.93
N LYS A 117 -14.41 26.79 -18.27
CA LYS A 117 -14.65 27.90 -17.33
C LYS A 117 -15.49 27.46 -16.14
N LEU A 118 -16.50 26.62 -16.35
CA LEU A 118 -17.32 26.04 -15.28
C LEU A 118 -16.48 25.12 -14.37
N GLN A 119 -15.68 24.22 -14.96
CA GLN A 119 -14.79 23.32 -14.23
C GLN A 119 -13.80 24.10 -13.36
N ASN A 120 -13.12 25.11 -13.93
CA ASN A 120 -12.15 25.92 -13.19
C ASN A 120 -12.79 26.66 -12.02
N LYS A 121 -14.01 27.18 -12.19
CA LYS A 121 -14.74 27.85 -11.09
C LYS A 121 -15.11 26.89 -9.97
N ILE A 122 -15.58 25.68 -10.30
CA ILE A 122 -15.89 24.65 -9.31
C ILE A 122 -14.62 24.21 -8.58
N GLN A 123 -13.54 23.97 -9.33
CA GLN A 123 -12.24 23.60 -8.76
C GLN A 123 -11.74 24.68 -7.79
N ASN A 124 -11.80 25.95 -8.16
CA ASN A 124 -11.37 27.04 -7.27
C ASN A 124 -12.23 27.18 -6.00
N ALA A 125 -13.49 26.77 -6.05
CA ALA A 125 -14.41 26.82 -4.91
C ALA A 125 -14.24 25.64 -3.94
N LEU A 126 -13.71 24.50 -4.43
CA LEU A 126 -13.57 23.27 -3.64
C LEU A 126 -12.17 23.05 -3.08
N ILE A 127 -11.16 23.78 -3.59
CA ILE A 127 -9.76 23.57 -3.25
C ILE A 127 -9.25 24.67 -2.33
N ASN A 128 -8.60 24.27 -1.23
CA ASN A 128 -8.00 25.21 -0.28
C ASN A 128 -6.67 25.77 -0.82
N ASP A 129 -6.05 26.73 -0.12
CA ASP A 129 -4.83 27.38 -0.61
C ASP A 129 -3.59 26.45 -0.62
N GLU A 130 -3.59 25.40 0.21
CA GLU A 130 -2.53 24.39 0.20
C GLU A 130 -2.66 23.45 -0.99
N ASP A 131 -3.84 22.90 -1.29
CA ASP A 131 -4.00 22.07 -2.47
C ASP A 131 -3.87 22.88 -3.78
N LYS A 132 -4.11 24.20 -3.75
CA LYS A 132 -3.73 25.09 -4.87
C LYS A 132 -2.21 25.11 -5.10
N LYS A 133 -1.40 25.19 -4.03
CA LYS A 133 0.07 25.14 -4.13
C LYS A 133 0.54 23.77 -4.64
N ILE A 134 -0.04 22.69 -4.13
CA ILE A 134 0.29 21.33 -4.61
C ILE A 134 -0.04 21.19 -6.10
N LEU A 135 -1.22 21.65 -6.51
CA LEU A 135 -1.63 21.61 -7.92
C LEU A 135 -0.77 22.51 -8.81
N SER A 136 -0.27 23.65 -8.34
CA SER A 136 0.63 24.48 -9.13
C SER A 136 1.96 23.78 -9.36
N ILE A 137 2.53 23.14 -8.33
CA ILE A 137 3.76 22.33 -8.44
C ILE A 137 3.54 21.18 -9.44
N ILE A 138 2.43 20.45 -9.33
CA ILE A 138 2.10 19.37 -10.28
C ILE A 138 2.00 19.93 -11.71
N LYS A 139 1.29 21.04 -11.92
CA LYS A 139 1.15 21.64 -13.25
C LYS A 139 2.48 22.08 -13.83
N GLU A 140 3.34 22.70 -13.03
CA GLU A 140 4.69 23.11 -13.41
C GLU A 140 5.53 21.91 -13.86
N GLN A 141 5.53 20.82 -13.08
CA GLN A 141 6.22 19.59 -13.45
C GLN A 141 5.64 18.95 -14.72
N MET A 142 4.31 18.95 -14.89
CA MET A 142 3.65 18.42 -16.08
C MET A 142 3.92 19.26 -17.34
N SER A 143 4.06 20.58 -17.23
CA SER A 143 4.45 21.44 -18.37
C SER A 143 5.90 21.22 -18.80
N ASN A 144 6.76 20.77 -17.89
CA ASN A 144 8.17 20.48 -18.14
C ASN A 144 8.39 19.06 -18.72
N LEU A 145 7.33 18.25 -18.86
CA LEU A 145 7.45 16.93 -19.48
C LEU A 145 7.66 17.06 -21.01
N PRO A 146 8.61 16.31 -21.59
CA PRO A 146 9.05 16.46 -22.98
C PRO A 146 7.97 16.15 -24.04
N TYR A 147 6.83 15.60 -23.66
CA TYR A 147 5.71 15.33 -24.58
C TYR A 147 4.81 16.54 -24.88
N ASN A 148 4.84 17.61 -24.07
CA ASN A 148 4.03 18.82 -24.33
C ASN A 148 4.69 19.82 -25.30
N ASN A 149 6.02 19.76 -25.49
CA ASN A 149 6.75 20.64 -26.41
C ASN A 149 6.68 20.22 -27.89
N ILE A 150 6.23 18.99 -28.20
CA ILE A 150 6.20 18.48 -29.58
C ILE A 150 5.01 19.05 -30.37
N ARG A 151 3.93 19.49 -29.68
CA ARG A 151 2.73 20.03 -30.36
C ARG A 151 2.80 21.52 -30.74
N MET A 152 3.88 22.22 -30.37
CA MET A 152 4.13 23.60 -30.84
C MET A 152 5.07 23.67 -32.06
N LEU A 153 5.59 22.53 -32.53
CA LEU A 153 6.49 22.44 -33.69
C LEU A 153 5.92 21.59 -34.83
N CYS A 154 4.61 21.31 -34.82
CA CYS A 154 3.88 20.70 -35.94
C CYS A 154 2.60 21.49 -36.24
#